data_AF-A0A958WD00-F1
#
_entry.id   AF-A0A958WD00-F1
#
_cell.length_a   1.000
_cell.length_b   1.000
_cell.length_c   1.000
_cell.angle_alpha   90.00
_cell.angle_beta   90.00
_cell.angle_gamma   90.00
#
_symmetry.space_group_name_H-M   'P 1'
#
loop_
_entity.id
_entity.type
_entity.pdbx_description
1 polymer ?
#
loop_
_entity_poly.entity_id
_entity_poly.type
_entity_poly.pdbx_seq_one_letter_code
_entity_poly.pdbx_strand_id
1 'polypeptide(L)'
;TFKGETKQKIVDDSWREEKVEERLSHALVKGIVDYIDEDTEEARKNFDEPLKVIEGPLMDGMNVVGDLFGSGKMFLPQVVKSARVMKKAVAYLLPYLEAAKQDGVKSQAKILLATVKGDVHDIGKNIVGVVLACNNYEIIDLGVMVPAEKILQTAKEQDVDIIGLSGLITPSLDEMVHVAKEMEHEGFTIPLLIGGATTSRIHTAVKIDPEYSGPVLHVHDASRSVPVAGQLMSDQSYFKTIKEEYAALREDYLSKREKKELQPIEGAIANKQVLDWTNQENLKPEFVGKKVFENYPLEEIRKYIDWTPFFNTWMLKGKYPAILEDKTVGQEAHKLFDDANKLLDKIINEKSLIAKAVVGVFPASSADESITVFEREGDNDSLATFHFLRQQGKKGAGRFNHSLADFVAPANEKNGGYMGGFAVTTGIGIEKLIAEFEKDHDDYHVIMVKAVADRLAEAFAELMHEKVRKELWGYASDEALNNEALIKESYQGIRPAPGYPACPDHTEKRTLFDLLEIEKNTGIELTESFAMYPAASVSGFYFAHPDAKYFGVGKIGKDQVEAYAKRKGIAFEEAEKWLKPNLGY
;
A
#
# COMPACT_ATOMS: atom_id res chain seq x y z
N THR A 1 -34.04 18.17 21.35
CA THR A 1 -33.42 17.75 22.62
C THR A 1 -33.71 16.27 22.83
N PHE A 2 -32.87 15.40 22.26
CA PHE A 2 -32.92 13.97 22.54
C PHE A 2 -32.00 13.70 23.73
N LYS A 3 -32.57 13.38 24.89
CA LYS A 3 -31.82 12.85 26.03
C LYS A 3 -31.51 11.39 25.72
N GLY A 4 -30.28 11.11 25.30
CA GLY A 4 -29.78 9.74 25.21
C GLY A 4 -29.51 9.20 26.61
N GLU A 5 -30.24 8.16 27.01
CA GLU A 5 -29.90 7.36 28.18
C GLU A 5 -28.52 6.73 27.97
N THR A 6 -27.55 7.14 28.80
CA THR A 6 -26.24 6.51 28.87
C THR A 6 -26.45 5.13 29.49
N LYS A 7 -26.55 4.08 28.68
CA LYS A 7 -26.43 2.70 29.18
C LYS A 7 -25.07 2.58 29.85
N GLN A 8 -25.03 2.56 31.18
CA GLN A 8 -23.86 2.14 31.94
C GLN A 8 -23.49 0.74 31.44
N LYS A 9 -22.32 0.65 30.81
CA LYS A 9 -21.74 -0.61 30.39
C LYS A 9 -21.30 -1.32 31.67
N ILE A 10 -22.13 -2.21 32.19
CA ILE A 10 -21.75 -3.13 33.26
C ILE A 10 -20.59 -3.96 32.68
N VAL A 11 -19.39 -3.77 33.20
CA VAL A 11 -18.24 -4.61 32.86
C VAL A 11 -18.52 -5.96 33.52
N ASP A 12 -18.70 -6.99 32.70
CA ASP A 12 -18.91 -8.35 33.17
C ASP A 12 -17.54 -8.95 33.53
N ASP A 13 -17.19 -8.87 34.81
CA ASP A 13 -15.94 -9.40 35.36
C ASP A 13 -16.09 -10.85 35.86
N SER A 14 -17.18 -11.56 35.50
CA SER A 14 -17.40 -12.95 35.93
C SER A 14 -16.25 -13.90 35.56
N TRP A 15 -15.59 -13.65 34.42
CA TRP A 15 -14.42 -14.41 33.99
C TRP A 15 -13.23 -14.32 34.96
N ARG A 16 -13.16 -13.31 35.84
CA ARG A 16 -12.10 -13.20 36.85
C ARG A 16 -12.17 -14.27 37.94
N GLU A 17 -13.33 -14.90 38.12
CA GLU A 17 -13.54 -15.98 39.09
C GLU A 17 -13.08 -17.35 38.55
N GLU A 18 -12.75 -17.44 37.27
CA GLU A 18 -12.27 -18.66 36.62
C GLU A 18 -10.80 -18.98 36.98
N LYS A 19 -10.35 -20.19 36.59
CA LYS A 19 -8.96 -20.60 36.78
C LYS A 19 -8.02 -19.78 35.90
N VAL A 20 -6.77 -19.60 36.33
CA VAL A 20 -5.80 -18.75 35.61
C VAL A 20 -5.63 -19.14 34.14
N GLU A 21 -5.68 -20.43 33.80
CA GLU A 21 -5.60 -20.92 32.43
C GLU A 21 -6.79 -20.46 31.58
N GLU A 22 -8.00 -20.52 32.15
CA GLU A 22 -9.25 -20.06 31.52
C GLU A 22 -9.25 -18.52 31.39
N ARG A 23 -8.74 -17.81 32.40
CA ARG A 23 -8.57 -16.35 32.36
C ARG A 23 -7.60 -15.89 31.28
N LEU A 24 -6.45 -16.56 31.15
CA LEU A 24 -5.46 -16.27 30.10
C LEU A 24 -6.06 -16.51 28.71
N SER A 25 -6.77 -17.63 28.53
CA SER A 25 -7.47 -17.93 27.27
C SER A 25 -8.55 -16.89 26.96
N HIS A 26 -9.35 -16.49 27.95
CA HIS A 26 -10.34 -15.44 27.82
C HIS A 26 -9.71 -14.10 27.42
N ALA A 27 -8.63 -13.70 28.09
CA ALA A 27 -7.92 -12.46 27.83
C ALA A 27 -7.35 -12.44 26.40
N LEU A 28 -6.77 -13.55 25.93
CA LEU A 28 -6.28 -13.70 24.56
C LEU A 28 -7.43 -13.59 23.55
N VAL A 29 -8.50 -14.36 23.70
CA VAL A 29 -9.65 -14.38 22.77
C VAL A 29 -10.36 -13.01 22.71
N LYS A 30 -10.41 -12.28 23.82
CA LYS A 30 -11.03 -10.95 23.89
C LYS A 30 -10.06 -9.79 23.64
N GLY A 31 -8.76 -10.03 23.61
CA GLY A 31 -7.73 -9.00 23.43
C GLY A 31 -7.58 -8.05 24.63
N ILE A 32 -7.80 -8.56 25.85
CA ILE A 32 -7.75 -7.80 27.12
C ILE A 32 -6.32 -7.79 27.67
N VAL A 33 -5.78 -6.60 27.94
CA VAL A 33 -4.40 -6.44 28.43
C VAL A 33 -4.32 -6.08 29.92
N ASP A 34 -5.42 -5.67 30.54
CA ASP A 34 -5.40 -5.02 31.86
C ASP A 34 -4.87 -5.92 33.00
N TYR A 35 -5.09 -7.23 32.91
CA TYR A 35 -4.69 -8.22 33.93
C TYR A 35 -3.63 -9.22 33.46
N ILE A 36 -3.05 -9.00 32.28
CA ILE A 36 -2.22 -10.04 31.63
C ILE A 36 -0.96 -10.36 32.43
N ASP A 37 -0.29 -9.36 33.00
CA ASP A 37 0.92 -9.57 33.82
C ASP A 37 0.60 -10.35 35.10
N GLU A 38 -0.52 -10.02 35.77
CA GLU A 38 -0.97 -10.68 36.99
C GLU A 38 -1.35 -12.15 36.75
N ASP A 39 -2.15 -12.41 35.70
CA ASP A 39 -2.55 -13.77 35.34
C ASP A 39 -1.35 -14.60 34.85
N THR A 40 -0.43 -13.97 34.10
CA THR A 40 0.79 -14.66 33.62
C THR A 40 1.70 -15.03 34.79
N GLU A 41 1.85 -14.16 35.80
CA GLU A 41 2.60 -14.45 37.01
C GLU A 41 1.96 -15.55 37.86
N GLU A 42 0.63 -15.55 38.00
CA GLU A 42 -0.08 -16.62 38.70
C GLU A 42 0.12 -17.96 37.98
N ALA A 43 -0.04 -18.00 36.67
CA ALA A 43 0.24 -19.20 35.88
C ALA A 43 1.70 -19.64 36.03
N ARG A 44 2.67 -18.71 35.94
CA ARG A 44 4.10 -19.00 36.11
C ARG A 44 4.43 -19.64 37.47
N LYS A 45 3.68 -19.33 38.53
CA LYS A 45 3.83 -19.98 39.84
C LYS A 45 3.19 -21.36 39.91
N ASN A 46 2.17 -21.61 39.08
CA ASN A 46 1.46 -22.89 39.03
C ASN A 46 2.16 -23.93 38.16
N PHE A 47 3.00 -23.51 37.20
CA PHE A 47 3.80 -24.40 36.36
C PHE A 47 5.24 -24.50 36.86
N ASP A 48 5.83 -25.70 36.75
CA ASP A 48 7.23 -25.95 37.15
C ASP A 48 8.25 -25.18 36.28
N GLU A 49 7.88 -24.88 35.04
CA GLU A 49 8.72 -24.27 34.03
C GLU A 49 8.01 -23.06 33.41
N PRO A 50 8.63 -21.86 33.35
CA PRO A 50 8.03 -20.68 32.73
C PRO A 50 7.60 -20.93 31.27
N LEU A 51 8.35 -21.76 30.54
CA LEU A 51 8.03 -22.13 29.16
C LEU A 51 6.66 -22.83 29.03
N LYS A 52 6.23 -23.57 30.05
CA LYS A 52 4.94 -24.28 30.05
C LYS A 52 3.73 -23.36 30.09
N VAL A 53 3.89 -22.13 30.59
CA VAL A 53 2.84 -21.10 30.50
C VAL A 53 2.61 -20.72 29.02
N ILE A 54 3.68 -20.65 28.24
CA ILE A 54 3.61 -20.34 26.81
C ILE A 54 3.03 -21.54 26.06
N GLU A 55 3.65 -22.72 26.19
CA GLU A 55 3.23 -23.93 25.48
C GLU A 55 1.83 -24.44 25.86
N GLY A 56 1.34 -24.10 27.06
CA GLY A 56 0.03 -24.48 27.56
C GLY A 56 -1.01 -23.38 27.36
N PRO A 57 -1.42 -22.66 28.42
CA PRO A 57 -2.61 -21.80 28.40
C PRO A 57 -2.54 -20.68 27.35
N LEU A 58 -1.36 -20.12 27.09
CA LEU A 58 -1.22 -19.06 26.09
C LEU A 58 -1.40 -19.60 24.65
N MET A 59 -0.71 -20.69 24.30
CA MET A 59 -0.89 -21.33 23.00
C MET A 59 -2.28 -21.93 22.81
N ASP A 60 -2.89 -22.48 23.85
CA ASP A 60 -4.28 -22.96 23.82
C ASP A 60 -5.25 -21.82 23.49
N GLY A 61 -5.08 -20.65 24.12
CA GLY A 61 -5.85 -19.45 23.79
C GLY A 61 -5.65 -19.00 22.33
N MET A 62 -4.40 -19.04 21.84
CA MET A 62 -4.10 -18.68 20.45
C MET A 62 -4.65 -19.68 19.43
N ASN A 63 -4.71 -20.97 19.76
CA ASN A 63 -5.35 -21.99 18.93
C ASN A 63 -6.85 -21.68 18.78
N VAL A 64 -7.53 -21.31 19.87
CA VAL A 64 -8.95 -20.88 19.81
C VAL A 64 -9.12 -19.64 18.93
N VAL A 65 -8.23 -18.66 19.02
CA VAL A 65 -8.21 -17.48 18.13
C VAL A 65 -8.06 -17.90 16.66
N GLY A 66 -7.14 -18.82 16.37
CA GLY A 66 -6.94 -19.39 15.04
C GLY A 66 -8.18 -20.07 14.48
N ASP A 67 -8.84 -20.92 15.28
CA ASP A 67 -10.07 -21.63 14.89
C ASP A 67 -11.25 -20.66 14.63
N LEU A 68 -11.39 -19.64 15.47
CA LEU A 68 -12.42 -18.61 15.30
C LEU A 68 -12.17 -17.76 14.06
N PHE A 69 -10.91 -17.42 13.78
CA PHE A 69 -10.54 -16.69 12.57
C PHE A 69 -10.76 -17.53 11.31
N GLY A 70 -10.31 -18.80 11.32
CA GLY A 70 -10.49 -19.74 10.21
C GLY A 70 -11.96 -20.07 9.92
N SER A 71 -12.82 -20.08 10.95
CA SER A 71 -14.28 -20.26 10.79
C SER A 71 -15.05 -18.97 10.48
N GLY A 72 -14.37 -17.83 10.37
CA GLY A 72 -14.98 -16.53 10.06
C GLY A 72 -15.82 -15.93 11.21
N LYS A 73 -15.61 -16.40 12.45
CA LYS A 73 -16.26 -15.89 13.67
C LYS A 73 -15.45 -14.81 14.39
N MET A 74 -14.18 -14.67 14.02
CA MET A 74 -13.28 -13.61 14.47
C MET A 74 -12.63 -12.97 13.25
N PHE A 75 -12.30 -11.68 13.35
CA PHE A 75 -11.73 -10.90 12.25
C PHE A 75 -10.36 -10.33 12.61
N LEU A 76 -9.65 -9.83 11.60
CA LEU A 76 -8.27 -9.39 11.75
C LEU A 76 -8.04 -8.37 12.89
N PRO A 77 -8.90 -7.34 13.10
CA PRO A 77 -8.73 -6.42 14.23
C PRO A 77 -8.64 -7.12 15.59
N GLN A 78 -9.40 -8.20 15.78
CA GLN A 78 -9.44 -8.97 17.01
C GLN A 78 -8.19 -9.85 17.11
N VAL A 79 -7.81 -10.53 16.03
CA VAL A 79 -6.59 -11.36 15.98
C VAL A 79 -5.35 -10.55 16.35
N VAL A 80 -5.22 -9.32 15.84
CA VAL A 80 -4.10 -8.44 16.19
C VAL A 80 -4.16 -8.00 17.66
N LYS A 81 -5.36 -7.75 18.21
CA LYS A 81 -5.52 -7.49 19.66
C LYS A 81 -5.15 -8.71 20.51
N SER A 82 -5.47 -9.92 20.08
CA SER A 82 -5.04 -11.17 20.74
C SER A 82 -3.52 -11.33 20.71
N ALA A 83 -2.89 -11.05 19.57
CA ALA A 83 -1.43 -11.10 19.42
C ALA A 83 -0.71 -10.15 20.40
N ARG A 84 -1.28 -8.96 20.61
CA ARG A 84 -0.77 -8.00 21.60
C ARG A 84 -0.79 -8.57 23.02
N VAL A 85 -1.88 -9.25 23.40
CA VAL A 85 -1.99 -9.91 24.72
C VAL A 85 -0.93 -11.00 24.84
N MET A 86 -0.77 -11.83 23.82
CA MET A 86 0.26 -12.87 23.75
C MET A 86 1.68 -12.30 23.91
N LYS A 87 2.03 -11.26 23.15
CA LYS A 87 3.35 -10.63 23.23
C LYS A 87 3.63 -10.04 24.60
N LYS A 88 2.65 -9.40 25.24
CA LYS A 88 2.82 -8.87 26.61
C LYS A 88 3.07 -9.97 27.63
N ALA A 89 2.31 -11.07 27.57
CA ALA A 89 2.52 -12.23 28.44
C ALA A 89 3.92 -12.84 28.25
N VAL A 90 4.36 -13.02 27.01
CA VAL A 90 5.70 -13.55 26.71
C VAL A 90 6.80 -12.58 27.17
N ALA A 91 6.63 -11.28 26.96
CA ALA A 91 7.57 -10.26 27.43
C ALA A 91 7.72 -10.28 28.96
N TYR A 92 6.62 -10.49 29.67
CA TYR A 92 6.64 -10.67 31.13
C TYR A 92 7.43 -11.92 31.56
N LEU A 93 7.31 -13.02 30.81
CA LEU A 93 8.00 -14.29 31.12
C LEU A 93 9.50 -14.29 30.76
N LEU A 94 9.95 -13.39 29.87
CA LEU A 94 11.30 -13.38 29.31
C LEU A 94 12.42 -13.42 30.38
N PRO A 95 12.40 -12.59 31.46
CA PRO A 95 13.43 -12.65 32.49
C PRO A 95 13.52 -13.99 33.22
N TYR A 96 12.38 -14.71 33.33
CA TYR A 96 12.31 -16.01 33.99
C TYR A 96 12.81 -17.13 33.09
N LEU A 97 12.53 -17.06 31.78
CA LEU A 97 13.06 -18.00 30.79
C LEU A 97 14.59 -17.94 30.74
N GLU A 98 15.15 -16.72 30.69
CA GLU A 98 16.60 -16.49 30.71
C GLU A 98 17.25 -17.03 31.99
N ALA A 99 16.63 -16.79 33.15
CA ALA A 99 17.12 -17.29 34.44
C ALA A 99 17.08 -18.82 34.54
N ALA A 100 16.06 -19.45 33.96
CA ALA A 100 15.89 -20.90 33.95
C ALA A 100 16.81 -21.62 32.94
N LYS A 101 17.55 -20.87 32.09
CA LYS A 101 18.33 -21.40 30.96
C LYS A 101 17.53 -22.35 30.08
N GLN A 102 16.22 -22.10 29.97
CA GLN A 102 15.41 -22.83 29.02
C GLN A 102 15.69 -22.23 27.65
N ASP A 103 16.07 -23.07 26.70
CA ASP A 103 16.02 -22.68 25.30
C ASP A 103 14.61 -22.16 25.01
N GLY A 104 14.53 -21.05 24.27
CA GLY A 104 13.26 -20.37 24.00
C GLY A 104 12.19 -21.29 23.42
N VAL A 105 10.98 -20.77 23.31
CA VAL A 105 9.82 -21.49 22.75
C VAL A 105 10.20 -22.15 21.43
N LYS A 106 10.02 -23.48 21.31
CA LYS A 106 10.16 -24.16 20.02
C LYS A 106 9.06 -23.67 19.08
N SER A 107 9.42 -22.75 18.20
CA SER A 107 8.56 -22.33 17.09
C SER A 107 8.36 -23.48 16.09
N GLN A 108 7.22 -23.47 15.39
CA GLN A 108 6.97 -24.42 14.30
C GLN A 108 7.98 -24.29 13.16
N ALA A 109 8.33 -23.04 12.82
CA ALA A 109 9.34 -22.67 11.84
C ALA A 109 9.72 -21.19 12.04
N LYS A 110 10.87 -20.80 11.50
CA LYS A 110 11.37 -19.43 11.48
C LYS A 110 11.18 -18.82 10.09
N ILE A 111 10.46 -17.70 10.03
CA ILE A 111 10.09 -17.02 8.79
C ILE A 111 10.69 -15.62 8.77
N LEU A 112 11.50 -15.32 7.75
CA LEU A 112 12.01 -13.99 7.49
C LEU A 112 11.04 -13.23 6.60
N LEU A 113 10.64 -12.02 7.01
CA LEU A 113 9.80 -11.13 6.21
C LEU A 113 10.57 -9.84 5.88
N ALA A 114 10.49 -9.40 4.63
CA ALA A 114 11.11 -8.14 4.19
C ALA A 114 10.26 -7.43 3.15
N THR A 115 10.12 -6.11 3.26
CA THR A 115 9.71 -5.29 2.13
C THR A 115 10.94 -5.02 1.28
N VAL A 116 10.85 -5.35 -0.01
CA VAL A 116 12.00 -5.37 -0.92
C VAL A 116 12.63 -3.99 -1.10
N LYS A 117 13.87 -3.99 -1.61
CA LYS A 117 14.67 -2.80 -1.89
C LYS A 117 13.88 -1.71 -2.62
N GLY A 118 14.04 -0.48 -2.15
CA GLY A 118 13.38 0.70 -2.72
C GLY A 118 11.89 0.85 -2.43
N ASP A 119 11.23 -0.10 -1.76
CA ASP A 119 9.83 0.03 -1.32
C ASP A 119 9.73 0.27 0.19
N VAL A 120 8.77 1.10 0.59
CA VAL A 120 8.62 1.63 1.96
C VAL A 120 7.35 1.16 2.66
N HIS A 121 6.45 0.49 1.95
CA HIS A 121 5.13 0.16 2.47
C HIS A 121 5.14 -1.22 3.13
N ASP A 122 4.67 -1.30 4.36
CA ASP A 122 4.78 -2.52 5.18
C ASP A 122 3.52 -2.88 5.97
N ILE A 123 2.40 -2.16 5.84
CA ILE A 123 1.17 -2.47 6.57
C ILE A 123 0.76 -3.93 6.35
N GLY A 124 0.71 -4.38 5.10
CA GLY A 124 0.38 -5.77 4.76
C GLY A 124 1.39 -6.79 5.30
N LYS A 125 2.69 -6.46 5.26
CA LYS A 125 3.77 -7.29 5.83
C LYS A 125 3.63 -7.44 7.34
N ASN A 126 3.38 -6.35 8.06
CA ASN A 126 3.19 -6.38 9.51
C ASN A 126 1.95 -7.22 9.88
N ILE A 127 0.86 -7.12 9.12
CA ILE A 127 -0.32 -7.97 9.30
C ILE A 127 0.03 -9.46 9.12
N VAL A 128 0.77 -9.81 8.06
CA VAL A 128 1.22 -11.21 7.83
C VAL A 128 2.11 -11.69 8.98
N GLY A 129 3.06 -10.87 9.42
CA GLY A 129 3.94 -11.21 10.55
C GLY A 129 3.17 -11.47 11.83
N VAL A 130 2.19 -10.63 12.17
CA VAL A 130 1.33 -10.82 13.34
C VAL A 130 0.51 -12.12 13.22
N VAL A 131 -0.12 -12.37 12.07
CA VAL A 131 -0.95 -13.57 11.86
C VAL A 131 -0.11 -14.85 11.92
N LEU A 132 1.11 -14.85 11.38
CA LEU A 132 2.02 -15.99 11.50
C LEU A 132 2.52 -16.17 12.95
N ALA A 133 2.90 -15.10 13.64
CA ALA A 133 3.30 -15.17 15.05
C ALA A 133 2.18 -15.76 15.94
N CYS A 134 0.92 -15.45 15.64
CA CYS A 134 -0.24 -16.03 16.32
C CYS A 134 -0.35 -17.56 16.17
N ASN A 135 0.34 -18.15 15.20
CA ASN A 135 0.34 -19.58 14.92
C ASN A 135 1.69 -20.24 15.27
N ASN A 136 2.41 -19.67 16.24
CA ASN A 136 3.68 -20.19 16.78
C ASN A 136 4.82 -20.25 15.75
N TYR A 137 4.84 -19.33 14.77
CA TYR A 137 6.00 -19.11 13.92
C TYR A 137 6.90 -18.02 14.50
N GLU A 138 8.22 -18.21 14.45
CA GLU A 138 9.19 -17.16 14.79
C GLU A 138 9.33 -16.21 13.59
N ILE A 139 9.12 -14.92 13.79
CA ILE A 139 9.12 -13.92 12.71
C ILE A 139 10.31 -13.00 12.83
N ILE A 140 11.13 -12.96 11.79
CA ILE A 140 12.23 -12.00 11.63
C ILE A 140 11.81 -10.97 10.59
N ASP A 141 11.35 -9.81 11.05
CA ASP A 141 10.99 -8.69 10.18
C ASP A 141 12.21 -7.78 9.96
N LEU A 142 12.76 -7.77 8.74
CA LEU A 142 13.90 -6.92 8.37
C LEU A 142 13.52 -5.46 8.07
N GLY A 143 12.22 -5.14 8.11
CA GLY A 143 11.70 -3.80 7.82
C GLY A 143 11.49 -3.56 6.33
N VAL A 144 11.82 -2.35 5.89
CA VAL A 144 11.57 -1.84 4.53
C VAL A 144 12.85 -1.45 3.81
N MET A 145 12.75 -1.32 2.49
CA MET A 145 13.89 -1.02 1.60
C MET A 145 15.07 -1.99 1.79
N VAL A 146 14.79 -3.28 2.01
CA VAL A 146 15.82 -4.25 2.37
C VAL A 146 16.50 -4.81 1.11
N PRO A 147 17.84 -4.68 0.96
CA PRO A 147 18.57 -5.27 -0.16
C PRO A 147 18.55 -6.79 -0.16
N ALA A 148 18.59 -7.42 -1.34
CA ALA A 148 18.64 -8.87 -1.50
C ALA A 148 19.77 -9.51 -0.68
N GLU A 149 20.98 -8.94 -0.75
CA GLU A 149 22.15 -9.40 0.02
C GLU A 149 21.84 -9.51 1.52
N LYS A 150 21.22 -8.48 2.12
CA LYS A 150 20.87 -8.49 3.54
C LYS A 150 19.80 -9.54 3.86
N ILE A 151 18.81 -9.72 2.98
CA ILE A 151 17.78 -10.75 3.13
C ILE A 151 18.43 -12.14 3.18
N LEU A 152 19.31 -12.44 2.22
CA LEU A 152 19.95 -13.76 2.11
C LEU A 152 20.98 -13.99 3.21
N GLN A 153 21.76 -12.95 3.56
CA GLN A 153 22.71 -13.02 4.66
C GLN A 153 22.00 -13.33 5.98
N THR A 154 20.96 -12.57 6.34
CA THR A 154 20.22 -12.83 7.58
C THR A 154 19.50 -14.17 7.54
N ALA A 155 18.97 -14.59 6.38
CA ALA A 155 18.35 -15.90 6.22
C ALA A 155 19.32 -17.05 6.57
N LYS A 156 20.59 -16.93 6.17
CA LYS A 156 21.65 -17.89 6.52
C LYS A 156 22.08 -17.78 7.98
N GLU A 157 22.34 -16.57 8.47
CA GLU A 157 22.82 -16.34 9.84
C GLU A 157 21.82 -16.79 10.89
N GLN A 158 20.52 -16.75 10.56
CA GLN A 158 19.44 -17.08 11.48
C GLN A 158 18.84 -18.47 11.22
N ASP A 159 19.36 -19.24 10.25
CA ASP A 159 18.83 -20.54 9.84
C ASP A 159 17.30 -20.50 9.62
N VAL A 160 16.84 -19.60 8.74
CA VAL A 160 15.40 -19.41 8.50
C VAL A 160 14.84 -20.51 7.60
N ASP A 161 13.60 -20.91 7.86
CA ASP A 161 12.91 -21.98 7.13
C ASP A 161 12.15 -21.45 5.91
N ILE A 162 11.72 -20.18 5.92
CA ILE A 162 10.94 -19.54 4.85
C ILE A 162 11.36 -18.08 4.70
N ILE A 163 11.47 -17.59 3.46
CA ILE A 163 11.60 -16.16 3.15
C ILE A 163 10.30 -15.64 2.56
N GLY A 164 9.79 -14.52 3.06
CA GLY A 164 8.62 -13.81 2.54
C GLY A 164 8.96 -12.39 2.09
N LEU A 165 8.62 -12.06 0.85
CA LEU A 165 8.86 -10.75 0.25
C LEU A 165 7.55 -9.97 0.08
N SER A 166 7.61 -8.68 0.40
CA SER A 166 6.50 -7.73 0.23
C SER A 166 6.86 -6.59 -0.74
N GLY A 167 5.90 -6.16 -1.55
CA GLY A 167 6.04 -5.02 -2.45
C GLY A 167 4.68 -4.38 -2.81
N LEU A 168 4.63 -3.06 -2.85
CA LEU A 168 3.46 -2.25 -3.20
C LEU A 168 3.56 -1.66 -4.62
N ILE A 169 4.76 -1.27 -5.07
CA ILE A 169 4.94 -0.60 -6.36
C ILE A 169 5.43 -1.54 -7.46
N THR A 170 5.30 -1.13 -8.72
CA THR A 170 5.68 -2.01 -9.84
C THR A 170 7.18 -2.29 -9.94
N PRO A 171 8.10 -1.36 -9.60
CA PRO A 171 9.54 -1.68 -9.51
C PRO A 171 9.86 -2.81 -8.51
N SER A 172 9.06 -2.97 -7.45
CA SER A 172 9.26 -4.02 -6.43
C SER A 172 9.16 -5.44 -7.00
N LEU A 173 8.44 -5.62 -8.12
CA LEU A 173 8.34 -6.92 -8.79
C LEU A 173 9.69 -7.37 -9.37
N ASP A 174 10.52 -6.43 -9.84
CA ASP A 174 11.85 -6.75 -10.37
C ASP A 174 12.83 -7.10 -9.26
N GLU A 175 12.73 -6.43 -8.11
CA GLU A 175 13.51 -6.79 -6.93
C GLU A 175 13.15 -8.19 -6.43
N MET A 176 11.88 -8.61 -6.48
CA MET A 176 11.50 -9.99 -6.13
C MET A 176 12.07 -11.02 -7.11
N VAL A 177 12.13 -10.70 -8.40
CA VAL A 177 12.80 -11.54 -9.40
C VAL A 177 14.30 -11.61 -9.12
N HIS A 178 14.93 -10.49 -8.77
CA HIS A 178 16.35 -10.45 -8.41
C HIS A 178 16.65 -11.30 -7.17
N VAL A 179 15.84 -11.20 -6.11
CA VAL A 179 16.00 -12.04 -4.91
C VAL A 179 15.89 -13.52 -5.26
N ALA A 180 14.92 -13.92 -6.09
CA ALA A 180 14.80 -15.32 -6.53
C ALA A 180 16.06 -15.82 -7.29
N LYS A 181 16.63 -14.98 -8.16
CA LYS A 181 17.89 -15.29 -8.87
C LYS A 181 19.07 -15.45 -7.92
N GLU A 182 19.19 -14.56 -6.94
CA GLU A 182 20.28 -14.63 -5.95
C GLU A 182 20.10 -15.83 -5.02
N MET A 183 18.85 -16.19 -4.66
CA MET A 183 18.57 -17.42 -3.92
C MET A 183 19.04 -18.66 -4.68
N GLU A 184 18.79 -18.74 -5.99
CA GLU A 184 19.29 -19.83 -6.84
C GLU A 184 20.83 -19.83 -6.91
N HIS A 185 21.43 -18.67 -7.16
CA HIS A 185 22.89 -18.52 -7.25
C HIS A 185 23.61 -18.92 -5.95
N GLU A 186 23.03 -18.59 -4.80
CA GLU A 186 23.56 -18.94 -3.49
C GLU A 186 23.14 -20.33 -2.98
N GLY A 187 22.39 -21.09 -3.78
CA GLY A 187 22.03 -22.48 -3.51
C GLY A 187 21.00 -22.66 -2.39
N PHE A 188 20.11 -21.70 -2.17
CA PHE A 188 18.99 -21.87 -1.24
C PHE A 188 18.04 -22.98 -1.71
N THR A 189 17.36 -23.62 -0.76
CA THR A 189 16.34 -24.64 -1.04
C THR A 189 15.02 -24.38 -0.30
N ILE A 190 15.01 -23.42 0.62
CA ILE A 190 13.85 -23.03 1.41
C ILE A 190 12.77 -22.34 0.56
N PRO A 191 11.49 -22.39 0.96
CA PRO A 191 10.41 -21.72 0.25
C PRO A 191 10.55 -20.19 0.21
N LEU A 192 10.15 -19.61 -0.92
CA LEU A 192 10.01 -18.18 -1.17
C LEU A 192 8.53 -17.80 -1.32
N LEU A 193 8.01 -17.02 -0.38
CA LEU A 193 6.66 -16.45 -0.42
C LEU A 193 6.68 -15.06 -1.03
N ILE A 194 5.79 -14.81 -1.98
CA ILE A 194 5.62 -13.53 -2.68
C ILE A 194 4.26 -12.93 -2.34
N GLY A 195 4.23 -11.69 -1.86
CA GLY A 195 2.99 -10.97 -1.58
C GLY A 195 3.11 -9.44 -1.70
N GLY A 196 1.99 -8.75 -1.52
CA GLY A 196 1.88 -7.30 -1.66
C GLY A 196 1.07 -6.85 -2.88
N ALA A 197 0.66 -5.58 -2.93
CA ALA A 197 -0.42 -5.12 -3.81
C ALA A 197 -0.16 -5.28 -5.32
N THR A 198 1.09 -5.16 -5.77
CA THR A 198 1.47 -5.33 -7.18
C THR A 198 1.73 -6.78 -7.55
N THR A 199 1.85 -7.66 -6.57
CA THR A 199 2.12 -9.08 -6.82
C THR A 199 0.85 -9.77 -7.31
N SER A 200 1.06 -10.85 -8.07
CA SER A 200 -0.04 -11.67 -8.54
C SER A 200 0.45 -13.08 -8.82
N ARG A 201 -0.45 -14.04 -8.68
CA ARG A 201 -0.20 -15.44 -8.99
C ARG A 201 0.36 -15.65 -10.40
N ILE A 202 -0.16 -14.88 -11.37
CA ILE A 202 0.30 -14.94 -12.76
C ILE A 202 1.71 -14.39 -12.93
N HIS A 203 2.01 -13.25 -12.31
CA HIS A 203 3.36 -12.66 -12.35
C HIS A 203 4.38 -13.62 -11.72
N THR A 204 4.06 -14.17 -10.55
CA THR A 204 4.93 -15.09 -9.83
C THR A 204 5.26 -16.32 -10.68
N ALA A 205 4.26 -16.99 -11.26
CA ALA A 205 4.48 -18.17 -12.10
C ALA A 205 5.28 -17.88 -13.39
N VAL A 206 5.09 -16.69 -13.98
CA VAL A 206 5.70 -16.35 -15.28
C VAL A 206 7.10 -15.75 -15.12
N LYS A 207 7.37 -15.01 -14.04
CA LYS A 207 8.58 -14.18 -13.90
C LYS A 207 9.47 -14.51 -12.70
N ILE A 208 8.93 -15.04 -11.60
CA ILE A 208 9.71 -15.28 -10.36
C ILE A 208 10.04 -16.77 -10.22
N ASP A 209 9.04 -17.64 -10.29
CA ASP A 209 9.19 -19.09 -10.23
C ASP A 209 10.21 -19.71 -11.20
N PRO A 210 10.36 -19.23 -12.46
CA PRO A 210 11.39 -19.77 -13.36
C PRO A 210 12.83 -19.50 -12.90
N GLU A 211 13.04 -18.53 -12.00
CA GLU A 211 14.36 -18.03 -11.63
C GLU A 211 14.89 -18.68 -10.35
N TYR A 212 14.09 -19.53 -9.70
CA TYR A 212 14.47 -20.26 -8.49
C TYR A 212 13.93 -21.69 -8.52
N SER A 213 14.82 -22.67 -8.36
CA SER A 213 14.50 -24.11 -8.39
C SER A 213 13.69 -24.56 -7.18
N GLY A 214 13.86 -23.88 -6.03
CA GLY A 214 13.09 -24.11 -4.83
C GLY A 214 11.62 -23.66 -4.93
N PRO A 215 10.82 -23.88 -3.88
CA PRO A 215 9.39 -23.57 -3.89
C PRO A 215 9.15 -22.06 -3.94
N VAL A 216 8.40 -21.58 -4.92
CA VAL A 216 7.96 -20.18 -5.00
C VAL A 216 6.44 -20.15 -4.99
N LEU A 217 5.85 -19.36 -4.09
CA LEU A 217 4.40 -19.25 -4.00
C LEU A 217 3.93 -17.80 -3.79
N HIS A 218 2.96 -17.40 -4.59
CA HIS A 218 2.20 -16.18 -4.35
C HIS A 218 1.13 -16.40 -3.26
N VAL A 219 1.18 -15.59 -2.20
CA VAL A 219 0.19 -15.60 -1.11
C VAL A 219 -0.66 -14.34 -1.22
N HIS A 220 -1.96 -14.53 -1.45
CA HIS A 220 -2.89 -13.44 -1.72
C HIS A 220 -3.11 -12.49 -0.53
N ASP A 221 -3.25 -13.04 0.67
CA ASP A 221 -3.50 -12.26 1.89
C ASP A 221 -3.02 -13.00 3.13
N ALA A 222 -3.00 -12.30 4.27
CA ALA A 222 -2.50 -12.85 5.52
C ALA A 222 -3.29 -14.07 6.02
N SER A 223 -4.58 -14.20 5.72
CA SER A 223 -5.36 -15.37 6.14
C SER A 223 -4.90 -16.67 5.47
N ARG A 224 -4.27 -16.56 4.30
CA ARG A 224 -3.71 -17.69 3.56
C ARG A 224 -2.26 -18.00 3.95
N SER A 225 -1.56 -17.08 4.60
CA SER A 225 -0.14 -17.25 4.96
C SER A 225 0.09 -18.45 5.89
N VAL A 226 -0.77 -18.65 6.88
CA VAL A 226 -0.64 -19.73 7.88
C VAL A 226 -0.86 -21.12 7.27
N PRO A 227 -1.98 -21.41 6.56
CA PRO A 227 -2.16 -22.70 5.91
C PRO A 227 -1.04 -23.02 4.90
N VAL A 228 -0.59 -22.01 4.17
CA VAL A 228 0.51 -22.15 3.20
C VAL A 228 1.81 -22.52 3.91
N ALA A 229 2.22 -21.78 4.94
CA ALA A 229 3.45 -22.07 5.69
C ALA A 229 3.41 -23.49 6.27
N GLY A 230 2.29 -23.88 6.89
CA GLY A 230 2.13 -25.22 7.45
C GLY A 230 2.20 -26.33 6.40
N GLN A 231 1.59 -26.15 5.22
CA GLN A 231 1.69 -27.11 4.12
C GLN A 231 3.11 -27.22 3.58
N LEU A 232 3.81 -26.10 3.40
CA LEU A 232 5.18 -26.08 2.89
C LEU A 232 6.15 -26.79 3.85
N MET A 233 5.94 -26.70 5.15
CA MET A 233 6.79 -27.37 6.14
C MET A 233 6.47 -28.86 6.30
N SER A 234 5.22 -29.28 6.04
CA SER A 234 4.74 -30.64 6.35
C SER A 234 4.72 -31.61 5.17
N ASP A 235 4.57 -31.12 3.93
CA ASP A 235 4.36 -31.96 2.75
C ASP A 235 5.21 -31.51 1.55
N GLN A 236 6.31 -32.23 1.29
CA GLN A 236 7.14 -31.96 0.12
C GLN A 236 6.44 -32.23 -1.23
N SER A 237 5.37 -33.04 -1.26
CA SER A 237 4.61 -33.29 -2.48
C SER A 237 3.83 -32.05 -2.93
N TYR A 238 3.46 -31.18 -1.97
CA TYR A 238 2.81 -29.90 -2.23
C TYR A 238 3.67 -28.99 -3.12
N PHE A 239 5.00 -29.01 -2.95
CA PHE A 239 5.93 -28.24 -3.80
C PHE A 239 5.84 -28.67 -5.26
N LYS A 240 5.80 -29.98 -5.50
CA LYS A 240 5.71 -30.54 -6.85
C LYS A 240 4.39 -30.11 -7.50
N THR A 241 3.29 -30.15 -6.76
CA THR A 241 1.98 -29.69 -7.24
C THR A 241 2.01 -28.21 -7.62
N ILE A 242 2.62 -27.34 -6.80
CA ILE A 242 2.73 -25.91 -7.10
C ILE A 242 3.56 -25.68 -8.37
N LYS A 243 4.72 -26.35 -8.51
CA LYS A 243 5.57 -26.21 -9.70
C LYS A 243 4.84 -26.65 -10.98
N GLU A 244 4.12 -27.77 -10.93
CA GLU A 244 3.29 -28.25 -12.05
C GLU A 244 2.19 -27.24 -12.40
N GLU A 245 1.52 -26.69 -11.39
CA GLU A 245 0.47 -25.70 -11.56
C GLU A 245 1.00 -24.39 -12.17
N TYR A 246 2.15 -23.90 -11.70
CA TYR A 246 2.78 -22.69 -12.23
C TYR A 246 3.34 -22.90 -13.63
N ALA A 247 3.86 -24.09 -13.95
CA ALA A 247 4.24 -24.44 -15.31
C ALA A 247 3.05 -24.40 -16.26
N ALA A 248 1.91 -25.00 -15.88
CA ALA A 248 0.68 -24.96 -16.67
C ALA A 248 0.13 -23.53 -16.82
N LEU A 249 0.13 -22.74 -15.75
CA LEU A 249 -0.30 -21.33 -15.79
C LEU A 249 0.58 -20.50 -16.73
N ARG A 250 1.89 -20.73 -16.70
CA ARG A 250 2.87 -20.06 -17.58
C ARG A 250 2.65 -20.46 -19.04
N GLU A 251 2.42 -21.74 -19.32
CA GLU A 251 2.10 -22.22 -20.68
C GLU A 251 0.78 -21.62 -21.20
N ASP A 252 -0.27 -21.61 -20.38
CA ASP A 252 -1.56 -20.99 -20.71
C ASP A 252 -1.40 -19.48 -20.97
N TYR A 253 -0.64 -18.78 -20.14
CA TYR A 253 -0.36 -17.36 -20.32
C TYR A 253 0.39 -17.07 -21.62
N LEU A 254 1.42 -17.85 -21.91
CA LEU A 254 2.24 -17.69 -23.11
C LEU A 254 1.49 -18.08 -24.39
N SER A 255 0.58 -19.06 -24.33
CA SER A 255 -0.27 -19.45 -25.46
C SER A 255 -1.42 -18.46 -25.70
N LYS A 256 -2.01 -17.90 -24.63
CA LYS A 256 -2.98 -16.79 -24.69
C LYS A 256 -2.36 -15.42 -24.88
N ARG A 257 -1.03 -15.36 -25.02
CA ARG A 257 -0.34 -14.23 -25.63
C ARG A 257 -0.66 -14.20 -27.14
N GLU A 258 -1.94 -14.31 -27.50
CA GLU A 258 -2.46 -13.71 -28.71
C GLU A 258 -1.91 -12.30 -28.70
N LYS A 259 -1.07 -12.01 -29.69
CA LYS A 259 -0.58 -10.66 -29.95
C LYS A 259 -1.83 -9.80 -30.07
N LYS A 260 -2.30 -9.17 -28.98
CA LYS A 260 -3.18 -8.02 -29.09
C LYS A 260 -2.51 -7.17 -30.14
N GLU A 261 -3.15 -7.03 -31.29
CA GLU A 261 -2.49 -6.41 -32.43
C GLU A 261 -2.14 -4.99 -32.00
N LEU A 262 -0.88 -4.80 -31.63
CA LEU A 262 -0.31 -3.50 -31.36
C LEU A 262 -0.13 -2.88 -32.74
N GLN A 263 -0.69 -1.70 -32.92
CA GLN A 263 -0.40 -0.91 -34.11
C GLN A 263 0.91 -0.15 -33.91
N PRO A 264 1.61 0.27 -34.98
CA PRO A 264 2.74 1.17 -34.86
C PRO A 264 2.38 2.42 -34.06
N ILE A 265 3.32 2.97 -33.29
CA ILE A 265 3.10 4.17 -32.48
C ILE A 265 2.55 5.32 -33.32
N GLU A 266 3.03 5.52 -34.55
CA GLU A 266 2.52 6.55 -35.48
C GLU A 266 1.03 6.36 -35.78
N GLY A 267 0.58 5.11 -35.94
CA GLY A 267 -0.83 4.78 -36.13
C GLY A 267 -1.67 5.06 -34.88
N ALA A 268 -1.12 4.79 -33.68
CA ALA A 268 -1.79 5.13 -32.43
C ALA A 268 -1.90 6.65 -32.23
N ILE A 269 -0.86 7.42 -32.59
CA ILE A 269 -0.85 8.89 -32.55
C ILE A 269 -1.88 9.45 -33.52
N ALA A 270 -1.96 8.91 -34.74
CA ALA A 270 -2.95 9.32 -35.73
C ALA A 270 -4.41 9.06 -35.27
N ASN A 271 -4.63 8.07 -34.40
CA ASN A 271 -5.93 7.74 -33.81
C ASN A 271 -6.15 8.37 -32.41
N LYS A 272 -5.49 9.51 -32.11
CA LYS A 272 -5.77 10.28 -30.90
C LYS A 272 -7.17 10.90 -30.93
N GLN A 273 -7.73 11.17 -29.75
CA GLN A 273 -8.99 11.91 -29.66
C GLN A 273 -8.74 13.36 -30.09
N VAL A 274 -9.54 13.87 -31.01
CA VAL A 274 -9.52 15.30 -31.37
C VAL A 274 -10.43 16.02 -30.38
N LEU A 275 -9.83 16.89 -29.55
CA LEU A 275 -10.54 17.71 -28.57
C LEU A 275 -10.84 19.09 -29.15
N ASP A 276 -11.97 19.66 -28.74
CA ASP A 276 -12.36 21.02 -29.10
C ASP A 276 -11.80 22.03 -28.08
N TRP A 277 -10.87 22.87 -28.55
CA TRP A 277 -10.21 23.90 -27.77
C TRP A 277 -10.84 25.30 -27.96
N THR A 278 -11.85 25.44 -28.83
CA THR A 278 -12.35 26.75 -29.29
C THR A 278 -13.22 27.51 -28.27
N ASN A 279 -13.87 26.81 -27.33
CA ASN A 279 -14.80 27.39 -26.35
C ASN A 279 -14.40 27.09 -24.89
N GLN A 280 -13.11 27.21 -24.56
CA GLN A 280 -12.54 26.81 -23.26
C GLN A 280 -12.10 28.02 -22.39
N GLU A 281 -12.87 29.12 -22.36
CA GLU A 281 -12.52 30.31 -21.54
C GLU A 281 -12.36 29.95 -20.04
N ASN A 282 -13.06 28.92 -19.56
CA ASN A 282 -13.01 28.47 -18.17
C ASN A 282 -11.77 27.63 -17.81
N LEU A 283 -10.83 27.37 -18.74
CA LEU A 283 -9.61 26.61 -18.43
C LEU A 283 -8.42 27.47 -18.01
N LYS A 284 -8.53 28.80 -18.07
CA LYS A 284 -7.49 29.70 -17.57
C LYS A 284 -7.50 29.72 -16.04
N PRO A 285 -6.39 29.40 -15.36
CA PRO A 285 -6.34 29.36 -13.91
C PRO A 285 -6.34 30.76 -13.29
N GLU A 286 -6.99 30.89 -12.15
CA GLU A 286 -6.96 32.09 -11.29
C GLU A 286 -5.58 32.33 -10.67
N PHE A 287 -4.82 31.26 -10.44
CA PHE A 287 -3.47 31.28 -9.89
C PHE A 287 -2.50 30.46 -10.75
N VAL A 288 -1.37 31.07 -11.08
CA VAL A 288 -0.22 30.43 -11.73
C VAL A 288 0.99 30.48 -10.80
N GLY A 289 1.68 29.35 -10.69
CA GLY A 289 2.85 29.16 -9.85
C GLY A 289 2.64 28.09 -8.79
N LYS A 290 3.45 28.15 -7.73
CA LYS A 290 3.47 27.17 -6.63
C LYS A 290 2.86 27.75 -5.36
N LYS A 291 2.08 26.94 -4.64
CA LYS A 291 1.52 27.28 -3.33
C LYS A 291 1.85 26.19 -2.33
N VAL A 292 2.49 26.58 -1.23
CA VAL A 292 2.91 25.68 -0.15
C VAL A 292 1.95 25.84 1.02
N PHE A 293 1.57 24.71 1.61
CA PHE A 293 0.75 24.62 2.82
C PHE A 293 1.56 23.94 3.91
N GLU A 294 2.05 24.76 4.84
CA GLU A 294 2.80 24.29 6.00
C GLU A 294 1.82 24.06 7.16
N ASN A 295 1.70 22.82 7.63
CA ASN A 295 0.86 22.44 8.78
C ASN A 295 -0.65 22.65 8.56
N TYR A 296 -1.21 21.96 7.55
CA TYR A 296 -2.64 22.01 7.24
C TYR A 296 -3.47 21.32 8.36
N PRO A 297 -4.64 21.87 8.78
CA PRO A 297 -5.44 21.27 9.84
C PRO A 297 -5.93 19.86 9.52
N LEU A 298 -5.58 18.89 10.38
CA LEU A 298 -6.02 17.50 10.24
C LEU A 298 -7.54 17.34 10.43
N GLU A 299 -8.17 18.26 11.17
CA GLU A 299 -9.62 18.33 11.38
C GLU A 299 -10.38 18.59 10.08
N GLU A 300 -9.78 19.36 9.17
CA GLU A 300 -10.34 19.60 7.85
C GLU A 300 -10.15 18.38 6.96
N ILE A 301 -8.93 17.83 6.93
CA ILE A 301 -8.59 16.63 6.14
C ILE A 301 -9.49 15.44 6.53
N ARG A 302 -9.77 15.24 7.82
CA ARG A 302 -10.62 14.16 8.33
C ARG A 302 -11.99 14.08 7.64
N LYS A 303 -12.56 15.20 7.19
CA LYS A 303 -13.88 15.26 6.55
C LYS A 303 -13.92 14.61 5.17
N TYR A 304 -12.75 14.41 4.54
CA TYR A 304 -12.57 13.88 3.20
C TYR A 304 -12.15 12.40 3.18
N ILE A 305 -12.07 11.75 4.35
CA ILE A 305 -11.65 10.35 4.42
C ILE A 305 -12.66 9.45 3.72
N ASP A 306 -12.21 8.67 2.75
CA ASP A 306 -12.85 7.42 2.36
C ASP A 306 -12.40 6.31 3.32
N TRP A 307 -13.34 5.86 4.16
CA TRP A 307 -13.10 4.79 5.13
C TRP A 307 -13.16 3.39 4.50
N THR A 308 -13.63 3.25 3.25
CA THR A 308 -13.75 1.93 2.61
C THR A 308 -12.40 1.22 2.50
N PRO A 309 -11.31 1.86 2.02
CA PRO A 309 -10.02 1.20 1.97
C PRO A 309 -9.42 0.96 3.36
N PHE A 310 -9.77 1.76 4.38
CA PHE A 310 -9.36 1.50 5.77
C PHE A 310 -9.91 0.15 6.26
N PHE A 311 -11.19 -0.14 6.04
CA PHE A 311 -11.75 -1.45 6.38
C PHE A 311 -11.13 -2.59 5.57
N ASN A 312 -10.83 -2.35 4.29
CA ASN A 312 -10.14 -3.34 3.45
C ASN A 312 -8.74 -3.67 3.96
N THR A 313 -7.97 -2.68 4.44
CA THR A 313 -6.67 -2.88 5.10
C THR A 313 -6.79 -3.83 6.30
N TRP A 314 -7.90 -3.71 7.05
CA TRP A 314 -8.23 -4.60 8.17
C TRP A 314 -9.00 -5.86 7.75
N MET A 315 -8.99 -6.22 6.46
CA MET A 315 -9.67 -7.38 5.89
C MET A 315 -11.18 -7.47 6.19
N LEU A 316 -11.82 -6.34 6.50
CA LEU A 316 -13.27 -6.24 6.67
C LEU A 316 -13.89 -5.82 5.34
N LYS A 317 -14.51 -6.78 4.64
CA LYS A 317 -15.13 -6.54 3.33
C LYS A 317 -16.45 -5.80 3.48
N GLY A 318 -16.54 -4.63 2.85
CA GLY A 318 -17.76 -3.85 2.78
C GLY A 318 -17.48 -2.39 2.45
N LYS A 319 -18.50 -1.65 2.02
CA LYS A 319 -18.40 -0.21 1.73
C LYS A 319 -18.84 0.61 2.93
N TYR A 320 -18.10 1.65 3.30
CA TYR A 320 -18.56 2.61 4.31
C TYR A 320 -19.66 3.54 3.74
N PRO A 321 -20.71 3.90 4.51
CA PRO A 321 -20.99 3.49 5.90
C PRO A 321 -21.75 2.16 6.04
N ALA A 322 -22.22 1.56 4.94
CA ALA A 322 -23.05 0.34 4.97
C ALA A 322 -22.42 -0.85 5.72
N ILE A 323 -21.09 -0.97 5.72
CA ILE A 323 -20.36 -2.02 6.45
C ILE A 323 -20.64 -1.99 7.96
N LEU A 324 -20.96 -0.83 8.52
CA LEU A 324 -21.27 -0.67 9.94
C LEU A 324 -22.56 -1.40 10.34
N GLU A 325 -23.52 -1.50 9.41
CA GLU A 325 -24.80 -2.18 9.61
C GLU A 325 -24.77 -3.65 9.17
N ASP A 326 -23.61 -4.16 8.74
CA ASP A 326 -23.47 -5.54 8.28
C ASP A 326 -23.75 -6.54 9.42
N LYS A 327 -24.50 -7.60 9.12
CA LYS A 327 -24.94 -8.58 10.13
C LYS A 327 -23.81 -9.47 10.65
N THR A 328 -22.72 -9.61 9.89
CA THR A 328 -21.60 -10.49 10.21
C THR A 328 -20.43 -9.70 10.74
N VAL A 329 -20.03 -8.62 10.05
CA VAL A 329 -18.83 -7.83 10.41
C VAL A 329 -19.15 -6.49 11.09
N GLY A 330 -20.40 -6.03 11.05
CA GLY A 330 -20.74 -4.64 11.40
C GLY A 330 -20.40 -4.25 12.83
N GLN A 331 -20.57 -5.17 13.80
CA GLN A 331 -20.17 -4.91 15.19
C GLN A 331 -18.67 -4.66 15.33
N GLU A 332 -17.84 -5.44 14.64
CA GLU A 332 -16.37 -5.28 14.70
C GLU A 332 -15.91 -4.10 13.84
N ALA A 333 -16.59 -3.83 12.71
CA ALA A 333 -16.36 -2.63 11.92
C ALA A 333 -16.64 -1.36 12.73
N HIS A 334 -17.73 -1.33 13.51
CA HIS A 334 -18.03 -0.22 14.42
C HIS A 334 -16.93 -0.01 15.47
N LYS A 335 -16.50 -1.08 16.15
CA LYS A 335 -15.42 -0.97 17.15
C LYS A 335 -14.12 -0.47 16.54
N LEU A 336 -13.74 -1.02 15.40
CA LEU A 336 -12.53 -0.62 14.68
C LEU A 336 -12.60 0.85 14.25
N PHE A 337 -13.74 1.30 13.73
CA PHE A 337 -13.99 2.68 13.37
C PHE A 337 -13.90 3.62 14.57
N ASP A 338 -14.51 3.24 15.70
CA ASP A 338 -14.44 4.03 16.94
C ASP A 338 -12.99 4.14 17.44
N ASP A 339 -12.23 3.05 17.43
CA ASP A 339 -10.83 3.03 17.84
C ASP A 339 -9.96 3.92 16.93
N ALA A 340 -10.19 3.86 15.61
CA ALA A 340 -9.51 4.73 14.64
C ALA A 340 -9.83 6.21 14.88
N ASN A 341 -11.09 6.54 15.15
CA ASN A 341 -11.51 7.92 15.41
C ASN A 341 -10.96 8.45 16.75
N LYS A 342 -10.89 7.62 17.80
CA LYS A 342 -10.24 8.00 19.07
C LYS A 342 -8.75 8.26 18.89
N LEU A 343 -8.05 7.40 18.14
CA LEU A 343 -6.64 7.63 17.82
C LEU A 343 -6.47 8.92 17.02
N LEU A 344 -7.34 9.15 16.03
CA LEU A 344 -7.33 10.38 15.24
C LEU A 344 -7.58 11.62 16.11
N ASP A 345 -8.52 11.56 17.05
CA ASP A 345 -8.77 12.63 18.03
C ASP A 345 -7.52 12.90 18.88
N LYS A 346 -6.82 11.86 19.34
CA LYS A 346 -5.54 11.98 20.07
C LYS A 346 -4.49 12.67 19.20
N ILE A 347 -4.27 12.18 17.97
CA ILE A 347 -3.29 12.74 17.02
C ILE A 347 -3.54 14.23 16.77
N ILE A 348 -4.81 14.60 16.56
CA ILE A 348 -5.23 15.98 16.32
C ILE A 348 -4.96 16.85 17.55
N ASN A 349 -5.42 16.42 18.73
CA ASN A 349 -5.30 17.19 19.97
C ASN A 349 -3.85 17.40 20.39
N GLU A 350 -3.02 16.37 20.24
CA GLU A 350 -1.59 16.40 20.59
C GLU A 350 -0.71 16.97 19.48
N LYS A 351 -1.26 17.18 18.28
CA LYS A 351 -0.53 17.60 17.07
C LYS A 351 0.66 16.68 16.76
N SER A 352 0.44 15.38 16.93
CA SER A 352 1.49 14.37 16.82
C SER A 352 1.87 14.05 15.37
N LEU A 353 1.01 14.39 14.41
CA LEU A 353 1.29 14.34 12.97
C LEU A 353 1.15 15.72 12.34
N ILE A 354 2.00 16.00 11.35
CA ILE A 354 1.98 17.27 10.60
C ILE A 354 1.58 16.98 9.15
N ALA A 355 0.59 17.72 8.65
CA ALA A 355 0.21 17.68 7.25
C ALA A 355 0.90 18.79 6.45
N LYS A 356 1.58 18.45 5.36
CA LYS A 356 2.18 19.41 4.43
C LYS A 356 1.78 19.12 3.00
N ALA A 357 1.58 20.17 2.21
CA ALA A 357 1.32 20.05 0.79
C ALA A 357 2.04 21.12 -0.02
N VAL A 358 2.36 20.78 -1.25
CA VAL A 358 2.68 21.74 -2.30
C VAL A 358 1.80 21.44 -3.50
N VAL A 359 1.17 22.47 -4.04
CA VAL A 359 0.40 22.41 -5.29
C VAL A 359 0.95 23.44 -6.26
N GLY A 360 0.86 23.18 -7.55
CA GLY A 360 1.19 24.15 -8.57
C GLY A 360 0.29 24.04 -9.78
N VAL A 361 0.09 25.16 -10.46
CA VAL A 361 -0.59 25.24 -11.76
C VAL A 361 0.27 26.11 -12.66
N PHE A 362 0.55 25.63 -13.87
CA PHE A 362 1.51 26.25 -14.76
C PHE A 362 1.00 26.28 -16.19
N PRO A 363 1.38 27.29 -16.99
CA PRO A 363 1.25 27.27 -18.43
C PRO A 363 1.95 26.03 -18.99
N ALA A 364 1.29 25.34 -19.90
CA ALA A 364 1.79 24.10 -20.45
C ALA A 364 1.33 23.91 -21.90
N SER A 365 2.11 23.15 -22.67
CA SER A 365 1.75 22.78 -24.04
C SER A 365 2.07 21.33 -24.31
N SER A 366 1.16 20.63 -24.99
CA SER A 366 1.40 19.26 -25.43
C SER A 366 2.10 19.18 -26.79
N ALA A 367 3.03 18.24 -26.92
CA ALA A 367 3.69 17.85 -28.17
C ALA A 367 4.26 16.42 -28.02
N ASP A 368 4.07 15.57 -29.04
CA ASP A 368 4.67 14.22 -29.10
C ASP A 368 4.59 13.41 -27.79
N GLU A 369 3.36 13.24 -27.28
CA GLU A 369 3.03 12.54 -26.03
C GLU A 369 3.69 13.12 -24.78
N SER A 370 4.20 14.34 -24.87
CA SER A 370 4.85 15.05 -23.78
C SER A 370 4.10 16.34 -23.48
N ILE A 371 4.20 16.81 -22.25
CA ILE A 371 3.69 18.11 -21.83
C ILE A 371 4.87 18.92 -21.32
N THR A 372 5.14 20.04 -21.97
CA THR A 372 6.17 21.00 -21.54
C THR A 372 5.50 22.07 -20.69
N VAL A 373 6.12 22.39 -19.55
CA VAL A 373 5.63 23.34 -18.56
C VAL A 373 6.55 24.56 -18.55
N PHE A 374 5.96 25.75 -18.42
CA PHE A 374 6.65 27.04 -18.52
C PHE A 374 6.43 27.87 -17.24
N GLU A 375 7.29 28.86 -17.00
CA GLU A 375 7.10 29.79 -15.88
C GLU A 375 5.91 30.71 -16.16
N ARG A 376 5.80 31.24 -17.39
CA ARG A 376 4.77 32.18 -17.82
C ARG A 376 4.25 31.84 -19.21
N GLU A 377 3.07 32.38 -19.52
CA GLU A 377 2.49 32.26 -20.86
C GLU A 377 3.40 32.92 -21.90
N GLY A 378 3.74 32.18 -22.96
CA GLY A 378 4.56 32.68 -24.07
C GLY A 378 6.07 32.60 -23.86
N ASP A 379 6.55 32.04 -22.74
CA ASP A 379 7.97 31.76 -22.55
C ASP A 379 8.47 30.69 -23.54
N ASN A 380 9.71 30.83 -23.97
CA ASN A 380 10.40 29.81 -24.78
C ASN A 380 11.19 28.83 -23.93
N ASP A 381 11.59 29.23 -22.72
CA ASP A 381 12.36 28.41 -21.80
C ASP A 381 11.41 27.57 -20.95
N SER A 382 11.59 26.25 -20.96
CA SER A 382 10.77 25.33 -20.17
C SER A 382 11.31 25.15 -18.76
N LEU A 383 10.38 24.99 -17.80
CA LEU A 383 10.71 24.58 -16.43
C LEU A 383 10.87 23.07 -16.32
N ALA A 384 10.03 22.32 -17.03
CA ALA A 384 10.00 20.87 -17.00
C ALA A 384 9.29 20.31 -18.23
N THR A 385 9.57 19.06 -18.58
CA THR A 385 8.81 18.30 -19.57
C THR A 385 8.43 16.96 -18.98
N PHE A 386 7.15 16.65 -18.99
CA PHE A 386 6.61 15.35 -18.59
C PHE A 386 6.36 14.48 -19.81
N HIS A 387 6.66 13.19 -19.70
CA HIS A 387 6.52 12.23 -20.80
C HIS A 387 5.47 11.18 -20.48
N PHE A 388 4.44 11.10 -21.34
CA PHE A 388 3.36 10.14 -21.19
C PHE A 388 3.44 9.04 -22.24
N LEU A 389 2.74 7.94 -21.97
CA LEU A 389 2.58 6.83 -22.88
C LEU A 389 1.19 6.87 -23.53
N ARG A 390 1.11 6.30 -24.73
CA ARG A 390 -0.11 6.15 -25.51
C ARG A 390 -0.53 4.69 -25.56
N GLN A 391 -1.84 4.45 -25.41
CA GLN A 391 -2.42 3.14 -25.67
C GLN A 391 -2.07 2.68 -27.09
N GLN A 392 -1.51 1.47 -27.26
CA GLN A 392 -1.03 1.01 -28.58
C GLN A 392 -1.81 -0.17 -29.17
N GLY A 393 -2.73 -0.76 -28.42
CA GLY A 393 -3.66 -1.76 -28.97
C GLY A 393 -4.59 -1.15 -30.02
N LYS A 394 -4.84 -1.87 -31.12
CA LYS A 394 -5.85 -1.49 -32.12
C LYS A 394 -7.21 -1.23 -31.45
N LYS A 395 -7.89 -0.19 -31.91
CA LYS A 395 -9.20 0.23 -31.41
C LYS A 395 -10.28 -0.01 -32.47
N GLY A 396 -11.46 -0.43 -32.03
CA GLY A 396 -12.64 -0.47 -32.90
C GLY A 396 -13.10 0.95 -33.29
N ALA A 397 -13.95 1.05 -34.30
CA ALA A 397 -14.48 2.33 -34.77
C ALA A 397 -15.08 3.17 -33.64
N GLY A 398 -14.77 4.47 -33.62
CA GLY A 398 -15.24 5.40 -32.59
C GLY A 398 -14.50 5.30 -31.24
N ARG A 399 -13.42 4.52 -31.15
CA ARG A 399 -12.55 4.45 -29.97
C ARG A 399 -11.15 4.96 -30.30
N PHE A 400 -10.58 5.72 -29.37
CA PHE A 400 -9.29 6.39 -29.56
C PHE A 400 -8.17 5.70 -28.76
N ASN A 401 -6.94 5.96 -29.20
CA ASN A 401 -5.74 5.57 -28.50
C ASN A 401 -5.30 6.71 -27.60
N HIS A 402 -5.69 6.68 -26.33
CA HIS A 402 -5.47 7.80 -25.41
C HIS A 402 -4.02 7.90 -24.93
N SER A 403 -3.55 9.14 -24.77
CA SER A 403 -2.41 9.56 -23.94
C SER A 403 -2.88 10.68 -23.01
N LEU A 404 -2.31 10.79 -21.81
CA LEU A 404 -2.65 11.91 -20.91
C LEU A 404 -2.25 13.26 -21.51
N ALA A 405 -1.22 13.29 -22.36
CA ALA A 405 -0.81 14.47 -23.09
C ALA A 405 -1.92 15.03 -24.01
N ASP A 406 -2.90 14.22 -24.40
CA ASP A 406 -4.01 14.68 -25.24
C ASP A 406 -4.89 15.72 -24.52
N PHE A 407 -4.90 15.74 -23.18
CA PHE A 407 -5.78 16.60 -22.38
C PHE A 407 -5.17 17.95 -21.99
N VAL A 408 -4.04 18.33 -22.61
CA VAL A 408 -3.45 19.67 -22.52
C VAL A 408 -3.34 20.24 -23.92
N ALA A 409 -3.70 21.52 -24.08
CA ALA A 409 -3.72 22.16 -25.39
C ALA A 409 -2.31 22.20 -26.03
N PRO A 410 -2.18 21.97 -27.34
CA PRO A 410 -0.92 22.17 -28.04
C PRO A 410 -0.60 23.68 -28.18
N ALA A 411 0.67 24.01 -28.42
CA ALA A 411 1.16 25.39 -28.41
C ALA A 411 0.53 26.32 -29.46
N ASN A 412 -0.11 25.78 -30.50
CA ASN A 412 -0.78 26.53 -31.55
C ASN A 412 -2.23 26.92 -31.21
N GLU A 413 -2.77 26.45 -30.09
CA GLU A 413 -4.12 26.83 -29.64
C GLU A 413 -4.13 28.23 -29.00
N LYS A 414 -5.17 29.01 -29.31
CA LYS A 414 -5.23 30.44 -28.96
C LYS A 414 -5.24 30.73 -27.45
N ASN A 415 -5.81 29.83 -26.65
CA ASN A 415 -5.96 30.04 -25.21
C ASN A 415 -4.84 29.40 -24.38
N GLY A 416 -3.86 28.77 -25.03
CA GLY A 416 -2.81 28.01 -24.36
C GLY A 416 -3.35 26.81 -23.57
N GLY A 417 -2.44 26.00 -23.03
CA GLY A 417 -2.78 24.91 -22.12
C GLY A 417 -2.25 25.20 -20.71
N TYR A 418 -2.79 24.48 -19.73
CA TYR A 418 -2.25 24.48 -18.37
C TYR A 418 -2.22 23.05 -17.84
N MET A 419 -1.29 22.81 -16.94
CA MET A 419 -1.15 21.56 -16.21
C MET A 419 -0.83 21.89 -14.76
N GLY A 420 -1.42 21.13 -13.84
CA GLY A 420 -1.07 21.22 -12.43
C GLY A 420 -0.30 20.02 -11.93
N GLY A 421 0.25 20.15 -10.73
CA GLY A 421 0.90 19.08 -10.00
C GLY A 421 0.73 19.27 -8.50
N PHE A 422 0.88 18.19 -7.74
CA PHE A 422 0.84 18.24 -6.29
C PHE A 422 1.70 17.18 -5.64
N ALA A 423 2.06 17.44 -4.39
CA ALA A 423 2.41 16.42 -3.42
C ALA A 423 1.87 16.78 -2.04
N VAL A 424 1.34 15.78 -1.34
CA VAL A 424 0.82 15.89 0.02
C VAL A 424 1.42 14.79 0.90
N THR A 425 1.59 15.09 2.19
CA THR A 425 1.93 14.09 3.20
C THR A 425 1.25 14.43 4.52
N THR A 426 0.92 13.39 5.26
CA THR A 426 0.39 13.43 6.63
C THR A 426 1.21 12.54 7.57
N GLY A 427 2.32 11.98 7.08
CA GLY A 427 3.16 11.02 7.81
C GLY A 427 4.28 11.66 8.63
N ILE A 428 4.46 12.98 8.62
CA ILE A 428 5.55 13.63 9.37
C ILE A 428 5.30 13.48 10.87
N GLY A 429 6.22 12.82 11.57
CA GLY A 429 6.15 12.55 13.02
C GLY A 429 5.64 11.15 13.37
N ILE A 430 5.27 10.34 12.38
CA ILE A 430 4.67 9.01 12.60
C ILE A 430 5.63 8.03 13.29
N GLU A 431 6.94 8.16 13.05
CA GLU A 431 7.97 7.27 13.59
C GLU A 431 7.99 7.29 15.12
N LYS A 432 7.72 8.45 15.72
CA LYS A 432 7.63 8.61 17.18
C LYS A 432 6.44 7.82 17.74
N LEU A 433 5.29 7.89 17.08
CA LEU A 433 4.08 7.16 17.49
C LEU A 433 4.27 5.66 17.32
N ILE A 434 4.86 5.23 16.20
CA ILE A 434 5.18 3.82 15.94
C ILE A 434 6.12 3.29 17.03
N ALA A 435 7.21 4.00 17.32
CA ALA A 435 8.17 3.57 18.34
C ALA A 435 7.56 3.49 19.75
N GLU A 436 6.62 4.39 20.09
CA GLU A 436 5.86 4.33 21.35
C GLU A 436 5.03 3.04 21.44
N PHE A 437 4.27 2.71 20.38
CA PHE A 437 3.45 1.51 20.35
C PHE A 437 4.27 0.21 20.26
N GLU A 438 5.38 0.20 19.51
CA GLU A 438 6.27 -0.95 19.42
C GLU A 438 6.93 -1.28 20.76
N LYS A 439 7.35 -0.25 21.51
CA LYS A 439 7.91 -0.40 22.86
C LYS A 439 6.91 -1.06 23.82
N ASP A 440 5.61 -0.80 23.64
CA ASP A 440 4.53 -1.38 24.44
C ASP A 440 3.99 -2.70 23.86
N HIS A 441 4.66 -3.25 22.84
CA HIS A 441 4.25 -4.45 22.11
C HIS A 441 2.83 -4.37 21.51
N ASP A 442 2.39 -3.17 21.10
CA ASP A 442 1.05 -2.89 20.61
C ASP A 442 0.98 -2.84 19.08
N ASP A 443 1.06 -4.01 18.44
CA ASP A 443 0.96 -4.13 16.98
C ASP A 443 -0.35 -3.56 16.42
N TYR A 444 -1.43 -3.59 17.22
CA TYR A 444 -2.73 -3.07 16.83
C TYR A 444 -2.64 -1.57 16.56
N HIS A 445 -2.05 -0.81 17.48
CA HIS A 445 -1.89 0.63 17.31
C HIS A 445 -0.79 1.00 16.30
N VAL A 446 0.25 0.18 16.13
CA VAL A 446 1.25 0.35 15.05
C VAL A 446 0.57 0.28 13.67
N ILE A 447 -0.26 -0.75 13.43
CA ILE A 447 -0.99 -0.89 12.17
C ILE A 447 -2.04 0.21 12.05
N MET A 448 -2.74 0.55 13.14
CA MET A 448 -3.77 1.59 13.15
C MET A 448 -3.21 2.96 12.76
N VAL A 449 -2.10 3.39 13.36
CA VAL A 449 -1.54 4.73 13.08
C VAL A 449 -1.07 4.84 11.64
N LYS A 450 -0.44 3.79 11.09
CA LYS A 450 -0.05 3.73 9.67
C LYS A 450 -1.28 3.80 8.75
N ALA A 451 -2.31 3.00 9.03
CA ALA A 451 -3.54 2.99 8.23
C ALA A 451 -4.30 4.33 8.29
N VAL A 452 -4.37 4.96 9.46
CA VAL A 452 -5.02 6.28 9.62
C VAL A 452 -4.22 7.37 8.93
N ALA A 453 -2.89 7.38 9.06
CA ALA A 453 -2.04 8.34 8.35
C ALA A 453 -2.21 8.23 6.83
N ASP A 454 -2.24 7.02 6.30
CA ASP A 454 -2.50 6.75 4.87
C ASP A 454 -3.88 7.28 4.42
N ARG A 455 -4.93 7.05 5.21
CA ARG A 455 -6.26 7.64 4.95
C ARG A 455 -6.25 9.17 4.96
N LEU A 456 -5.50 9.78 5.86
CA LEU A 456 -5.34 11.23 5.91
C LEU A 456 -4.60 11.75 4.67
N ALA A 457 -3.59 11.04 4.16
CA ALA A 457 -2.85 11.45 2.96
C ALA A 457 -3.76 11.46 1.72
N GLU A 458 -4.55 10.41 1.54
CA GLU A 458 -5.53 10.31 0.44
C GLU A 458 -6.64 11.37 0.56
N ALA A 459 -7.16 11.58 1.78
CA ALA A 459 -8.13 12.63 2.06
C ALA A 459 -7.56 14.03 1.78
N PHE A 460 -6.27 14.24 2.06
CA PHE A 460 -5.61 15.51 1.81
C PHE A 460 -5.38 15.73 0.30
N ALA A 461 -5.11 14.68 -0.47
CA ALA A 461 -5.06 14.76 -1.93
C ALA A 461 -6.42 15.15 -2.52
N GLU A 462 -7.52 14.59 -2.02
CA GLU A 462 -8.88 14.98 -2.43
C GLU A 462 -9.20 16.44 -2.06
N LEU A 463 -8.87 16.86 -0.83
CA LEU A 463 -9.07 18.23 -0.36
C LEU A 463 -8.27 19.23 -1.21
N MET A 464 -6.98 18.97 -1.47
CA MET A 464 -6.17 19.83 -2.33
C MET A 464 -6.69 19.85 -3.76
N HIS A 465 -7.18 18.73 -4.29
CA HIS A 465 -7.79 18.69 -5.61
C HIS A 465 -9.05 19.56 -5.65
N GLU A 466 -9.97 19.43 -4.69
CA GLU A 466 -11.15 20.30 -4.61
C GLU A 466 -10.75 21.79 -4.55
N LYS A 467 -9.75 22.13 -3.73
CA LYS A 467 -9.23 23.50 -3.62
C LYS A 467 -8.66 24.01 -4.94
N VAL A 468 -7.99 23.16 -5.71
CA VAL A 468 -7.51 23.49 -7.06
C VAL A 468 -8.69 23.73 -7.99
N ARG A 469 -9.69 22.85 -8.03
CA ARG A 469 -10.86 23.02 -8.91
C ARG A 469 -11.64 24.30 -8.62
N LYS A 470 -11.83 24.63 -7.34
CA LYS A 470 -12.70 25.73 -6.90
C LYS A 470 -12.00 27.08 -6.78
N GLU A 471 -10.73 27.09 -6.38
CA GLU A 471 -10.06 28.34 -6.01
C GLU A 471 -8.79 28.63 -6.83
N LEU A 472 -7.86 27.65 -6.95
CA LEU A 472 -6.55 27.94 -7.55
C LEU A 472 -6.59 27.90 -9.08
N TRP A 473 -7.22 26.86 -9.64
CA TRP A 473 -7.55 26.81 -11.06
C TRP A 473 -8.90 27.47 -11.31
N GLY A 474 -9.89 27.23 -10.45
CA GLY A 474 -11.13 28.01 -10.44
C GLY A 474 -12.15 27.66 -11.53
N TYR A 475 -11.92 26.59 -12.32
CA TYR A 475 -12.82 26.18 -13.39
C TYR A 475 -14.17 25.60 -12.90
N ALA A 476 -14.30 25.34 -11.59
CA ALA A 476 -15.52 24.82 -10.97
C ALA A 476 -15.81 25.54 -9.63
N SER A 477 -15.76 26.88 -9.62
CA SER A 477 -15.91 27.69 -8.40
C SER A 477 -17.27 27.54 -7.68
N ASP A 478 -18.32 27.12 -8.39
CA ASP A 478 -19.66 26.84 -7.85
C ASP A 478 -19.88 25.38 -7.43
N GLU A 479 -18.84 24.53 -7.50
CA GLU A 479 -18.92 23.12 -7.12
C GLU A 479 -19.33 22.94 -5.64
N ALA A 480 -20.39 22.14 -5.42
CA ALA A 480 -20.91 21.81 -4.09
C ALA A 480 -21.14 20.30 -3.94
N LEU A 481 -20.06 19.53 -3.99
CA LEU A 481 -20.08 18.08 -3.84
C LEU A 481 -19.99 17.65 -2.38
N ASN A 482 -20.68 16.57 -2.03
CA ASN A 482 -20.47 15.88 -0.75
C ASN A 482 -19.35 14.82 -0.90
N ASN A 483 -18.87 14.28 0.22
CA ASN A 483 -17.75 13.32 0.20
C ASN A 483 -18.05 12.06 -0.64
N GLU A 484 -19.30 11.59 -0.68
CA GLU A 484 -19.64 10.42 -1.52
C GLU A 484 -19.53 10.74 -3.03
N ALA A 485 -19.91 11.94 -3.44
CA ALA A 485 -19.76 12.40 -4.82
C ALA A 485 -18.28 12.64 -5.19
N LEU A 486 -17.45 13.10 -4.24
CA LEU A 486 -16.01 13.21 -4.42
C LEU A 486 -15.36 11.82 -4.64
N ILE A 487 -15.71 10.82 -3.84
CA ILE A 487 -15.24 9.43 -3.99
C ILE A 487 -15.65 8.83 -5.34
N LYS A 488 -16.84 9.19 -5.85
CA LYS A 488 -17.33 8.79 -7.19
C LYS A 488 -16.70 9.61 -8.33
N GLU A 489 -15.79 10.52 -8.02
CA GLU A 489 -15.14 11.41 -8.98
C GLU A 489 -16.16 12.21 -9.82
N SER A 490 -17.26 12.65 -9.19
CA SER A 490 -18.36 13.37 -9.87
C SER A 490 -18.05 14.85 -10.13
N TYR A 491 -16.80 15.17 -10.44
CA TYR A 491 -16.29 16.51 -10.74
C TYR A 491 -15.60 16.53 -12.11
N GLN A 492 -15.38 17.73 -12.65
CA GLN A 492 -14.58 17.93 -13.85
C GLN A 492 -13.08 17.81 -13.54
N GLY A 493 -12.35 17.17 -14.46
CA GLY A 493 -10.90 17.00 -14.39
C GLY A 493 -10.46 15.76 -13.60
N ILE A 494 -9.16 15.47 -13.68
CA ILE A 494 -8.55 14.27 -13.07
C ILE A 494 -7.22 14.62 -12.39
N ARG A 495 -6.78 13.73 -11.50
CA ARG A 495 -5.52 13.87 -10.75
C ARG A 495 -4.57 12.66 -10.85
N PRO A 496 -4.15 12.25 -12.07
CA PRO A 496 -3.38 11.02 -12.27
C PRO A 496 -2.02 11.06 -11.57
N ALA A 497 -1.67 9.96 -10.90
CA ALA A 497 -0.44 9.80 -10.14
C ALA A 497 0.53 8.83 -10.84
N PRO A 498 1.81 9.19 -11.01
CA PRO A 498 2.83 8.29 -11.58
C PRO A 498 2.90 6.93 -10.88
N GLY A 499 2.78 5.85 -11.66
CA GLY A 499 2.68 4.46 -11.21
C GLY A 499 1.28 3.86 -11.39
N TYR A 500 0.24 4.68 -11.51
CA TYR A 500 -1.10 4.21 -11.85
C TYR A 500 -1.19 3.82 -13.33
N PRO A 501 -2.17 2.99 -13.73
CA PRO A 501 -2.29 2.51 -15.11
C PRO A 501 -2.35 3.59 -16.21
N ALA A 502 -2.79 4.82 -15.89
CA ALA A 502 -2.85 5.95 -16.82
C ALA A 502 -1.50 6.62 -17.10
N CYS A 503 -0.58 6.55 -16.14
CA CYS A 503 0.79 7.06 -16.22
C CYS A 503 1.70 6.10 -15.44
N PRO A 504 1.97 4.90 -15.99
CA PRO A 504 2.61 3.82 -15.23
C PRO A 504 4.10 4.06 -14.96
N ASP A 505 4.74 5.02 -15.64
CA ASP A 505 6.14 5.35 -15.39
C ASP A 505 6.31 6.05 -14.03
N HIS A 506 7.00 5.38 -13.13
CA HIS A 506 7.32 5.90 -11.80
C HIS A 506 8.34 7.05 -11.83
N THR A 507 9.18 7.12 -12.86
CA THR A 507 10.30 8.06 -12.89
C THR A 507 9.88 9.51 -13.16
N GLU A 508 8.69 9.74 -13.72
CA GLU A 508 8.07 11.08 -13.83
C GLU A 508 7.88 11.78 -12.47
N LYS A 509 7.89 11.03 -11.34
CA LYS A 509 7.89 11.65 -10.02
C LYS A 509 9.09 12.56 -9.83
N ARG A 510 10.27 12.24 -10.39
CA ARG A 510 11.45 13.10 -10.21
C ARG A 510 11.27 14.46 -10.87
N THR A 511 10.79 14.49 -12.11
CA THR A 511 10.42 15.73 -12.79
C THR A 511 9.41 16.55 -11.97
N LEU A 512 8.42 15.89 -11.37
CA LEU A 512 7.42 16.54 -10.52
C LEU A 512 8.03 17.09 -9.22
N PHE A 513 8.93 16.33 -8.59
CA PHE A 513 9.67 16.71 -7.39
C PHE A 513 10.53 17.94 -7.62
N ASP A 514 11.22 17.99 -8.74
CA ASP A 514 12.08 19.11 -9.09
C ASP A 514 11.26 20.36 -9.44
N LEU A 515 10.18 20.22 -10.24
CA LEU A 515 9.29 21.33 -10.60
C LEU A 515 8.69 22.01 -9.35
N LEU A 516 8.15 21.21 -8.43
CA LEU A 516 7.46 21.69 -7.24
C LEU A 516 8.38 21.91 -6.02
N GLU A 517 9.68 21.60 -6.13
CA GLU A 517 10.62 21.57 -5.01
C GLU A 517 10.06 20.77 -3.82
N ILE A 518 9.54 19.57 -4.09
CA ILE A 518 8.75 18.77 -3.11
C ILE A 518 9.56 18.49 -1.85
N GLU A 519 10.79 17.98 -1.98
CA GLU A 519 11.67 17.67 -0.84
C GLU A 519 11.84 18.86 0.10
N LYS A 520 12.08 20.05 -0.46
CA LYS A 520 12.24 21.28 0.31
C LYS A 520 10.94 21.75 0.98
N ASN A 521 9.81 21.68 0.27
CA ASN A 521 8.56 22.27 0.72
C ASN A 521 7.77 21.35 1.68
N THR A 522 7.89 20.04 1.51
CA THR A 522 7.11 19.05 2.29
C THR A 522 7.99 18.13 3.14
N GLY A 523 9.27 17.95 2.79
CA GLY A 523 10.11 16.93 3.41
C GLY A 523 9.84 15.50 2.90
N ILE A 524 9.06 15.35 1.83
CA ILE A 524 8.88 14.05 1.18
C ILE A 524 10.11 13.74 0.34
N GLU A 525 10.67 12.55 0.49
CA GLU A 525 11.84 12.06 -0.25
C GLU A 525 11.44 10.96 -1.24
N LEU A 526 12.23 10.75 -2.30
CA LEU A 526 12.11 9.59 -3.19
C LEU A 526 13.20 8.55 -2.90
N THR A 527 12.79 7.29 -2.86
CA THR A 527 13.73 6.17 -2.90
C THR A 527 14.28 6.00 -4.33
N GLU A 528 15.29 5.14 -4.47
CA GLU A 528 15.85 4.74 -5.78
C GLU A 528 14.82 4.08 -6.72
N SER A 529 13.73 3.55 -6.17
CA SER A 529 12.59 2.99 -6.92
C SER A 529 11.43 3.97 -7.07
N PHE A 530 11.63 5.25 -6.73
CA PHE A 530 10.62 6.32 -6.78
C PHE A 530 9.38 6.01 -5.93
N ALA A 531 9.56 5.28 -4.83
CA ALA A 531 8.61 5.27 -3.72
C ALA A 531 8.79 6.57 -2.92
N MET A 532 7.73 7.05 -2.28
CA MET A 532 7.77 8.29 -1.48
C MET A 532 7.88 7.97 0.01
N TYR A 533 8.73 8.70 0.72
CA TYR A 533 8.81 8.66 2.17
C TYR A 533 8.52 10.05 2.76
N PRO A 534 7.65 10.21 3.79
CA PRO A 534 6.91 9.17 4.50
C PRO A 534 5.95 8.38 3.61
N ALA A 535 5.67 7.12 3.96
CA ALA A 535 4.79 6.24 3.17
C ALA A 535 3.37 6.82 2.99
N ALA A 536 2.86 7.54 3.99
CA ALA A 536 1.60 8.27 3.93
C ALA A 536 1.77 9.58 3.11
N SER A 537 2.03 9.44 1.82
CA SER A 537 2.22 10.54 0.88
C SER A 537 1.57 10.24 -0.48
N VAL A 538 1.05 11.27 -1.14
CA VAL A 538 0.45 11.18 -2.47
C VAL A 538 1.00 12.30 -3.34
N SER A 539 1.38 11.99 -4.57
CA SER A 539 1.82 12.99 -5.56
C SER A 539 1.25 12.65 -6.93
N GLY A 540 0.91 13.67 -7.70
CA GLY A 540 0.40 13.49 -9.04
C GLY A 540 0.22 14.79 -9.79
N PHE A 541 -0.50 14.69 -10.89
CA PHE A 541 -0.80 15.80 -11.78
C PHE A 541 -2.23 16.31 -11.58
N TYR A 542 -2.55 17.44 -12.20
CA TYR A 542 -3.93 17.90 -12.38
C TYR A 542 -4.18 18.23 -13.85
N PHE A 543 -5.29 17.71 -14.38
CA PHE A 543 -5.79 18.00 -15.72
C PHE A 543 -7.22 18.52 -15.61
N ALA A 544 -7.47 19.74 -16.12
CA ALA A 544 -8.76 20.40 -16.01
C ALA A 544 -9.72 20.11 -17.17
N HIS A 545 -9.23 19.57 -18.29
CA HIS A 545 -10.07 19.37 -19.48
C HIS A 545 -11.26 18.44 -19.16
N PRO A 546 -12.51 18.79 -19.57
CA PRO A 546 -13.71 18.03 -19.19
C PRO A 546 -13.74 16.59 -19.71
N ASP A 547 -13.10 16.31 -20.85
CA ASP A 547 -12.97 14.94 -21.37
C ASP A 547 -11.80 14.15 -20.76
N ALA A 548 -11.01 14.75 -19.87
CA ALA A 548 -9.91 14.06 -19.20
C ALA A 548 -10.47 12.93 -18.33
N LYS A 549 -9.88 11.74 -18.46
CA LYS A 549 -10.35 10.52 -17.80
C LYS A 549 -9.21 9.56 -17.52
N TYR A 550 -9.38 8.73 -16.50
CA TYR A 550 -8.47 7.62 -16.26
C TYR A 550 -8.66 6.51 -17.31
N PHE A 551 -7.55 5.98 -17.80
CA PHE A 551 -7.51 4.82 -18.70
C PHE A 551 -6.26 3.99 -18.38
N GLY A 552 -6.25 2.71 -18.69
CA GLY A 552 -5.02 1.91 -18.64
C GLY A 552 -4.25 2.03 -19.97
N VAL A 553 -2.97 2.43 -19.92
CA VAL A 553 -2.07 2.43 -21.10
C VAL A 553 -2.02 1.04 -21.74
N GLY A 554 -1.98 0.00 -20.92
CA GLY A 554 -1.91 -1.39 -21.37
C GLY A 554 -0.53 -1.75 -21.90
N LYS A 555 -0.48 -2.64 -22.90
CA LYS A 555 0.77 -3.10 -23.51
C LYS A 555 1.24 -2.16 -24.62
N ILE A 556 2.55 -1.89 -24.67
CA ILE A 556 3.22 -1.04 -25.65
C ILE A 556 4.26 -1.82 -26.45
N GLY A 557 4.49 -1.39 -27.70
CA GLY A 557 5.46 -1.96 -28.62
C GLY A 557 6.85 -1.35 -28.45
N LYS A 558 7.84 -2.01 -29.05
CA LYS A 558 9.25 -1.60 -28.99
C LYS A 558 9.48 -0.19 -29.56
N ASP A 559 8.79 0.13 -30.64
CA ASP A 559 8.77 1.45 -31.30
C ASP A 559 8.38 2.59 -30.35
N GLN A 560 7.37 2.39 -29.50
CA GLN A 560 6.98 3.39 -28.51
C GLN A 560 8.02 3.52 -27.38
N VAL A 561 8.64 2.42 -26.96
CA VAL A 561 9.71 2.44 -25.95
C VAL A 561 10.93 3.20 -26.48
N GLU A 562 11.32 2.97 -27.74
CA GLU A 562 12.40 3.71 -28.41
C GLU A 562 12.07 5.21 -28.51
N ALA A 563 10.85 5.55 -28.93
CA ALA A 563 10.40 6.94 -29.01
C ALA A 563 10.41 7.62 -27.62
N TYR A 564 9.93 6.93 -26.59
CA TYR A 564 9.92 7.40 -25.22
C TYR A 564 11.34 7.60 -24.66
N ALA A 565 12.23 6.61 -24.83
CA ALA A 565 13.63 6.69 -24.39
C ALA A 565 14.33 7.90 -25.01
N LYS A 566 14.12 8.13 -26.31
CA LYS A 566 14.64 9.31 -27.01
C LYS A 566 14.10 10.62 -26.45
N ARG A 567 12.79 10.73 -26.19
CA ARG A 567 12.18 11.95 -25.61
C ARG A 567 12.72 12.26 -24.22
N LYS A 568 12.90 11.22 -23.41
CA LYS A 568 13.38 11.33 -22.03
C LYS A 568 14.91 11.47 -21.91
N GLY A 569 15.64 11.20 -22.99
CA GLY A 569 17.10 11.28 -23.02
C GLY A 569 17.79 10.13 -22.27
N ILE A 570 17.16 8.97 -22.17
CA ILE A 570 17.70 7.78 -21.50
C ILE A 570 18.02 6.66 -22.48
N ALA A 571 18.80 5.67 -22.03
CA ALA A 571 19.06 4.47 -22.80
C ALA A 571 17.78 3.64 -23.01
N PHE A 572 17.71 2.90 -24.10
CA PHE A 572 16.55 2.05 -24.41
C PHE A 572 16.33 0.98 -23.33
N GLU A 573 17.40 0.36 -22.86
CA GLU A 573 17.38 -0.68 -21.82
C GLU A 573 16.90 -0.12 -20.48
N GLU A 574 17.20 1.15 -20.20
CA GLU A 574 16.70 1.84 -19.01
C GLU A 574 15.18 2.10 -19.11
N ALA A 575 14.70 2.50 -20.29
CA ALA A 575 13.26 2.62 -20.53
C ALA A 575 12.54 1.27 -20.41
N GLU A 576 13.13 0.19 -20.94
CA GLU A 576 12.58 -1.16 -20.79
C GLU A 576 12.46 -1.59 -19.33
N LYS A 577 13.46 -1.28 -18.50
CA LYS A 577 13.45 -1.56 -17.07
C LYS A 577 12.23 -0.93 -16.40
N TRP A 578 12.04 0.39 -16.55
CA TRP A 578 10.96 1.10 -15.87
C TRP A 578 9.57 0.78 -16.43
N LEU A 579 9.48 0.46 -17.73
CA LEU A 579 8.22 0.17 -18.42
C LEU A 579 7.91 -1.33 -18.53
N LYS A 580 8.68 -2.19 -17.85
CA LYS A 580 8.57 -3.66 -17.94
C LYS A 580 7.15 -4.20 -17.78
N PRO A 581 6.31 -3.71 -16.84
CA PRO A 581 4.91 -4.17 -16.72
C PRO A 581 4.07 -3.89 -17.98
N ASN A 582 4.45 -2.86 -18.75
CA ASN A 582 3.75 -2.41 -19.95
C ASN A 582 4.34 -2.99 -21.25
N LEU A 583 5.47 -3.71 -21.23
CA LEU A 583 6.05 -4.25 -22.46
C LEU A 583 5.16 -5.34 -23.10
N GLY A 584 4.91 -5.18 -24.40
CA GLY A 584 4.11 -6.08 -25.22
C GLY A 584 4.89 -7.17 -25.93
N TYR A 585 6.23 -7.16 -25.88
CA TYR A 585 7.12 -8.10 -26.57
C TYR A 585 7.91 -9.02 -25.62
#